data_AF-A0AAV8XP92-F1
#
_entry.id   AF-A0AAV8XP92-F1
#
_cell.length_a   1.000
_cell.length_b   1.000
_cell.length_c   1.000
_cell.angle_alpha   90.00
_cell.angle_beta   90.00
_cell.angle_gamma   90.00
#
_symmetry.space_group_name_H-M   'P 1'
#
loop_
_entity.id
_entity.type
_entity.pdbx_description
1 polymer ?
#
loop_
_entity_poly.entity_id
_entity_poly.type
_entity_poly.pdbx_seq_one_letter_code
_entity_poly.pdbx_strand_id
1 'polypeptide(L)' 'MDFSTMRQKIEENQYSHLEEFISDFKLMCTNAMKYNHIDTIYYKASKKLLQAGLEIDGSRKIGLDGKFSA' A
#
# COMPACT_ATOMS: atom_id res chain seq x y z
N MET A 1 -6.40 -8.29 -1.06
CA MET A 1 -6.73 -6.86 -0.88
C MET A 1 -6.45 -6.17 -2.20
N ASP A 2 -7.41 -5.39 -2.67
CA ASP A 2 -7.42 -4.66 -3.94
C ASP A 2 -8.38 -3.47 -3.82
N PHE A 3 -8.33 -2.54 -4.77
CA PHE A 3 -9.14 -1.32 -4.68
C PHE A 3 -10.65 -1.53 -4.74
N SER A 4 -11.13 -2.57 -5.42
CA SER A 4 -12.58 -2.84 -5.48
C SER A 4 -13.09 -3.32 -4.12
N THR A 5 -12.34 -4.23 -3.47
CA THR A 5 -12.61 -4.66 -2.11
C THR A 5 -12.54 -3.48 -1.12
N MET A 6 -11.50 -2.66 -1.18
CA MET A 6 -11.36 -1.50 -0.28
C MET A 6 -12.48 -0.48 -0.48
N ARG A 7 -12.93 -0.28 -1.73
CA ARG A 7 -14.09 0.58 -2.03
C ARG A 7 -15.36 0.05 -1.39
N GLN A 8 -15.64 -1.24 -1.53
CA GLN A 8 -16.80 -1.87 -0.89
C GLN A 8 -16.75 -1.69 0.64
N LYS A 9 -15.58 -1.88 1.25
CA LYS A 9 -15.39 -1.66 2.70
C LYS A 9 -15.69 -0.22 3.13
N ILE A 10 -15.40 0.79 2.29
CA ILE A 10 -15.79 2.18 2.54
C ILE A 10 -17.30 2.34 2.45
N GLU A 11 -17.93 1.83 1.39
CA GLU A 11 -19.39 1.93 1.16
C GLU A 11 -20.19 1.24 2.26
N GLU A 12 -19.67 0.15 2.81
CA GLU A 12 -20.25 -0.60 3.92
C GLU A 12 -19.86 -0.06 5.32
N ASN A 13 -19.15 1.09 5.39
CA ASN A 13 -18.65 1.69 6.64
C ASN A 13 -17.83 0.72 7.53
N GLN A 14 -17.03 -0.16 6.91
CA GLN A 14 -16.21 -1.16 7.62
C GLN A 14 -14.85 -0.63 8.09
N TYR A 15 -14.51 0.63 7.77
CA TYR A 15 -13.35 1.31 8.34
C TYR A 15 -13.82 2.30 9.40
N SER A 16 -13.53 1.99 10.66
CA SER A 16 -13.80 2.87 11.80
C SER A 16 -12.78 4.01 11.86
N HIS A 17 -11.56 3.75 11.40
CA HIS A 17 -10.46 4.70 11.42
C HIS A 17 -9.66 4.69 10.10
N LEU A 18 -9.01 5.82 9.79
CA LEU A 18 -8.19 5.96 8.59
C LEU A 18 -7.04 4.93 8.55
N GLU A 19 -6.48 4.60 9.71
CA GLU A 19 -5.38 3.65 9.88
C GLU A 19 -5.73 2.25 9.35
N GLU A 20 -6.99 1.83 9.44
CA GLU A 20 -7.46 0.54 8.93
C GLU A 20 -7.47 0.53 7.40
N PHE A 21 -7.90 1.64 6.78
CA PHE A 21 -7.82 1.83 5.33
C PHE A 21 -6.36 1.84 4.85
N ILE A 22 -5.50 2.58 5.56
CA ILE A 22 -4.05 2.64 5.25
C ILE A 22 -3.39 1.27 5.41
N SER A 23 -3.81 0.46 6.40
CA SER A 23 -3.35 -0.91 6.58
C SER A 23 -3.68 -1.80 5.38
N ASP A 24 -4.92 -1.74 4.90
CA ASP A 24 -5.35 -2.51 3.72
C ASP A 24 -4.66 -2.03 2.43
N PHE A 25 -4.46 -0.72 2.29
CA PHE A 25 -3.67 -0.14 1.20
C PHE A 25 -2.22 -0.68 1.18
N LYS A 26 -1.56 -0.68 2.34
CA LYS A 26 -0.20 -1.24 2.51
C LYS A 26 -0.19 -2.74 2.20
N LEU A 27 -1.19 -3.48 2.67
CA LEU A 27 -1.31 -4.92 2.43
C LEU A 27 -1.44 -5.23 0.93
N MET A 28 -2.28 -4.48 0.20
CA MET A 28 -2.43 -4.62 -1.25
C MET A 28 -1.08 -4.44 -1.97
N CYS A 29 -0.37 -3.35 -1.70
CA CYS A 29 0.92 -3.07 -2.34
C CYS A 29 2.00 -4.09 -1.95
N THR A 30 2.04 -4.50 -0.68
CA THR A 30 3.03 -5.45 -0.16
C THR A 30 2.82 -6.85 -0.73
N ASN A 31 1.57 -7.30 -0.84
CA ASN A 31 1.26 -8.57 -1.50
C ASN A 31 1.68 -8.54 -2.97
N ALA A 32 1.40 -7.45 -3.68
CA ALA A 32 1.83 -7.31 -5.07
C ALA A 32 3.36 -7.35 -5.21
N MET A 33 4.11 -6.71 -4.32
CA MET A 33 5.57 -6.79 -4.29
C MET A 33 6.10 -8.17 -3.86
N LYS A 34 5.38 -8.90 -3.00
CA LYS A 34 5.78 -10.24 -2.53
C LYS A 34 5.64 -11.30 -3.62
N TYR A 35 4.57 -11.25 -4.41
CA TYR A 35 4.28 -12.27 -5.41
C TYR A 35 4.90 -11.98 -6.79
N ASN A 36 5.25 -10.72 -7.08
CA ASN A 36 5.81 -10.34 -8.36
C ASN A 36 7.31 -10.07 -8.24
N HIS A 37 8.09 -10.57 -9.20
CA HIS A 37 9.54 -10.32 -9.25
C HIS A 37 9.83 -8.82 -9.40
N ILE A 38 10.93 -8.35 -8.78
CA ILE A 38 11.31 -6.93 -8.71
C ILE A 38 11.41 -6.23 -10.07
N ASP A 39 11.75 -6.98 -11.11
CA ASP A 39 11.90 -6.45 -12.47
C ASP A 39 10.58 -6.23 -13.21
N THR A 40 9.49 -6.83 -12.73
CA THR A 40 8.18 -6.73 -13.38
C THR A 40 7.58 -5.33 -13.22
N ILE A 41 6.71 -4.98 -14.16
CA ILE A 41 5.91 -3.75 -14.08
C ILE A 41 5.04 -3.73 -12.82
N TYR A 42 4.57 -4.89 -12.34
CA TYR A 42 3.68 -5.01 -11.19
C TYR A 42 4.40 -4.64 -9.89
N TYR A 43 5.62 -5.15 -9.69
CA TYR A 43 6.42 -4.77 -8.52
C TYR A 43 6.74 -3.27 -8.54
N LYS A 44 7.24 -2.77 -9.68
CA LYS A 44 7.65 -1.36 -9.83
C LYS A 44 6.47 -0.40 -9.64
N ALA A 45 5.30 -0.73 -10.20
CA ALA A 45 4.08 0.05 -10.02
C ALA A 45 3.61 0.04 -8.57
N SER A 46 3.58 -1.13 -7.92
CA SER A 46 3.15 -1.26 -6.52
C SER A 46 4.04 -0.48 -5.56
N LYS A 47 5.37 -0.49 -5.79
CA LYS A 47 6.33 0.30 -5.01
C LYS A 47 6.09 1.81 -5.16
N LYS A 48 5.90 2.29 -6.39
CA LYS A 48 5.60 3.71 -6.66
C LYS A 48 4.27 4.13 -6.06
N LEU A 49 3.24 3.28 -6.19
CA LEU A 49 1.92 3.52 -5.65
C LEU A 49 1.96 3.64 -4.12
N LEU A 50 2.63 2.71 -3.44
CA LEU A 50 2.80 2.75 -1.99
C LEU A 50 3.48 4.05 -1.55
N GLN A 51 4.56 4.43 -2.21
CA GLN A 51 5.27 5.68 -1.90
C GLN A 51 4.35 6.90 -2.04
N ALA A 52 3.68 7.05 -3.17
CA ALA A 52 2.78 8.18 -3.41
C ALA A 52 1.62 8.22 -2.41
N GLY A 53 1.04 7.06 -2.07
CA GLY A 53 -0.05 6.97 -1.10
C GLY A 53 0.36 7.42 0.31
N LEU A 54 1.57 7.06 0.75
CA LEU A 54 2.09 7.48 2.07
C LEU A 54 2.48 8.96 2.11
N GLU A 55 2.93 9.51 0.99
CA GLU A 55 3.18 10.96 0.87
C GLU A 55 1.88 11.76 1.00
N ILE A 56 0.78 11.28 0.41
CA ILE A 56 -0.56 11.90 0.49
C ILE A 56 -1.12 11.86 1.91
N ASP A 57 -0.91 10.75 2.63
CA ASP A 57 -1.36 10.57 4.03
C ASP A 57 -0.72 11.57 5.01
N GLY A 58 0.36 12.27 4.62
CA GLY A 58 1.04 13.24 5.48
C GLY A 58 2.02 12.61 6.47
N SER A 59 2.24 11.29 6.38
CA SER A 59 3.24 10.51 7.14
C SER A 59 4.67 10.81 6.68
N ARG A 60 5.09 12.08 6.68
CA ARG A 60 6.48 12.49 6.44
C ARG A 60 7.24 12.62 7.75
N LYS A 61 7.80 11.49 8.20
CA LYS A 61 8.92 11.27 9.16
C LYS A 61 8.84 9.77 9.53
N ILE A 62 9.65 8.84 9.02
CA ILE A 62 11.07 8.58 9.29
C ILE A 62 11.52 7.47 8.31
N GLY A 63 12.66 7.64 7.63
CA GLY A 63 13.54 6.56 7.13
C GLY A 63 12.93 5.43 6.28
N LEU A 64 12.90 5.61 4.96
CA LEU A 64 13.02 4.48 4.01
C LEU A 64 14.47 4.29 3.53
N ASP A 65 15.44 4.79 4.32
CA ASP A 65 16.85 4.42 4.21
C ASP A 65 17.09 3.16 5.04
N GLY A 66 16.91 2.01 4.42
CA GLY A 66 17.44 0.75 4.94
C GLY A 66 16.42 -0.38 5.04
N LYS A 67 16.67 -1.41 4.22
CA LYS A 67 16.12 -2.77 4.31
C LYS A 67 14.74 -2.98 3.67
N PHE A 68 14.71 -2.82 2.35
CA PHE A 68 14.14 -3.88 1.52
C PHE A 68 15.32 -4.62 0.89
N SER A 69 15.86 -5.59 1.63
CA SER A 69 16.83 -6.54 1.08
C SER A 69 16.07 -7.59 0.29
N ALA A 70 16.67 -7.94 -0.85
CA ALA A 70 16.23 -8.96 -1.80
C ALA A 70 15.90 -10.32 -1.15
#